data_AF-A0A2P6U0P5-F1
#
_entry.id   AF-A0A2P6U0P5-F1
#
_cell.length_a   1.000
_cell.length_b   1.000
_cell.length_c   1.000
_cell.angle_alpha   90.00
_cell.angle_beta   90.00
_cell.angle_gamma   90.00
#
_symmetry.space_group_name_H-M   'P 1'
#
loop_
_entity.id
_entity.type
_entity.pdbx_description
1 polymer ?
#
loop_
_entity_poly.entity_id
_entity_poly.type
_entity_poly.pdbx_seq_one_letter_code
_entity_poly.pdbx_strand_id
1 'polypeptide(L)'
;MGRLPQRGLRLRPCGSPLAATGHLYAIGWQLFLTSRRAEPLGGGELALIAARTALVAGAILTAALAPLTWLTIRVAGLSVVRIGYLLLGGAATTGPPIVLHYAATPGWAGMLRDWMRMLLGVRILHIATVAAALQQPVLATTVQQAILLLGSDVGGYCRSPLLSDPLTQRRLACLEGWLSTLLTGPLGLPLVGLSQESATAGSEQHATCVSVLTFLNITLASATAARHAGRAAISWAALSEQLRGLLPRFLLPADDPVSLDMADQLMDLGSEGGELPRLQASGLRPSPAEAEALRETLTMAAALLGALNTSMQGPVSDLATARRVNAVCQLFSTCFHLCFDGGVSGMIERFLPCATLLLRCGAAAQSLLAREVQRGSVEADQLIPALTAQLWALDGWQLAAYALTPPADADEAASAEVVSIVESCAPAKQLHQWLQCTLVSLRLVAPAAWKPGIPYAHILACFSGLLGRLCFFPPSDAHREILLKDEQLCSGPLQLLLPAISALAWAWFAW
;
A
#
# COMPACT_ATOMS: atom_id res chain seq x y z
N MET A 1 -0.79 52.63 12.40
CA MET A 1 -1.37 51.32 12.79
C MET A 1 -1.38 50.41 11.58
N GLY A 2 -0.32 49.62 11.37
CA GLY A 2 -0.23 48.64 10.29
C GLY A 2 -0.47 47.24 10.84
N ARG A 3 -1.45 46.51 10.30
CA ARG A 3 -1.68 45.09 10.65
C ARG A 3 -0.66 44.23 9.88
N LEU A 4 0.20 43.54 10.63
CA LEU A 4 1.06 42.49 10.11
C LEU A 4 0.19 41.29 9.68
N PRO A 5 0.49 40.61 8.56
CA PRO A 5 -0.22 39.41 8.16
C PRO A 5 0.18 38.25 9.07
N GLN A 6 -0.81 37.67 9.76
CA GLN A 6 -0.68 36.42 10.50
C GLN A 6 -0.37 35.28 9.50
N ARG A 7 0.92 34.93 9.37
CA ARG A 7 1.32 33.66 8.77
C ARG A 7 1.02 32.54 9.76
N GLY A 8 -0.17 31.97 9.67
CA GLY A 8 -0.53 30.74 10.35
C GLY A 8 0.33 29.59 9.81
N LEU A 9 1.30 29.15 10.61
CA LEU A 9 2.04 27.90 10.39
C LEU A 9 1.05 26.73 10.57
N ARG A 10 0.38 26.31 9.48
CA ARG A 10 -0.36 25.05 9.44
C ARG A 10 0.65 23.90 9.25
N LEU A 11 1.01 23.27 10.35
CA LEU A 11 1.75 22.00 10.34
C LEU A 11 0.82 20.90 9.82
N ARG A 12 1.09 20.39 8.62
CA ARG A 12 0.45 19.16 8.11
C ARG A 12 1.21 17.92 8.61
N PRO A 13 0.51 16.82 8.95
CA PRO A 13 1.14 15.62 9.47
C PRO A 13 2.02 14.98 8.39
N CYS A 14 3.32 14.82 8.69
CA CYS A 14 4.25 14.04 7.90
C CYS A 14 4.15 12.57 8.32
N GLY A 15 3.33 11.81 7.61
CA GLY A 15 3.25 10.36 7.69
C GLY A 15 2.24 9.85 6.69
N SER A 16 2.58 8.85 5.88
CA SER A 16 1.59 8.21 5.01
C SER A 16 0.51 7.58 5.91
N PRO A 17 -0.78 7.93 5.78
CA PRO A 17 -1.84 7.36 6.61
C PRO A 17 -1.84 5.83 6.57
N LEU A 18 -1.42 5.23 5.44
CA LEU A 18 -1.23 3.78 5.25
C LEU A 18 -0.36 3.10 6.31
N ALA A 19 0.71 3.75 6.78
CA ALA A 19 1.60 3.19 7.79
C ALA A 19 0.96 3.21 9.19
N ALA A 20 0.21 4.27 9.51
CA ALA A 20 -0.55 4.38 10.75
C ALA A 20 -1.72 3.38 10.78
N THR A 21 -2.42 3.19 9.65
CA THR A 21 -3.52 2.22 9.53
C THR A 21 -3.03 0.78 9.72
N GLY A 22 -1.89 0.41 9.14
CA GLY A 22 -1.29 -0.92 9.34
C GLY A 22 -0.92 -1.20 10.80
N HIS A 23 -0.42 -0.20 11.53
CA HIS A 23 -0.12 -0.32 12.96
C HIS A 23 -1.38 -0.41 13.83
N LEU A 24 -2.40 0.40 13.57
CA LEU A 24 -3.68 0.30 14.26
C LEU A 24 -4.36 -1.04 14.01
N TYR A 25 -4.23 -1.60 12.81
CA TYR A 25 -4.72 -2.93 12.48
C TYR A 25 -3.97 -4.02 13.26
N ALA A 26 -2.63 -3.97 13.32
CA ALA A 26 -1.83 -4.94 14.09
C ALA A 26 -2.13 -4.87 15.60
N ILE A 27 -2.28 -3.67 16.16
CA ILE A 27 -2.63 -3.45 17.57
C ILE A 27 -4.06 -3.92 17.84
N GLY A 28 -5.03 -3.53 17.00
CA GLY A 28 -6.42 -3.94 17.11
C GLY A 28 -6.60 -5.46 16.98
N TRP A 29 -5.85 -6.09 16.07
CA TRP A 29 -5.82 -7.54 15.91
C TRP A 29 -5.22 -8.23 17.14
N GLN A 30 -4.13 -7.69 17.70
CA GLN A 30 -3.53 -8.23 18.92
C GLN A 30 -4.47 -8.13 20.12
N LEU A 31 -5.17 -7.00 20.28
CA LEU A 31 -6.21 -6.78 21.30
C LEU A 31 -7.40 -7.73 21.12
N PHE A 32 -7.87 -7.91 19.88
CA PHE A 32 -8.94 -8.85 19.53
C PHE A 32 -8.58 -10.31 19.84
N LEU A 33 -7.34 -10.72 19.56
CA LEU A 33 -6.85 -12.06 19.90
C LEU A 33 -6.74 -12.25 21.42
N THR A 34 -6.34 -11.22 22.17
CA THR A 34 -6.32 -11.28 23.65
C THR A 34 -7.71 -11.26 24.28
N SER A 35 -8.69 -10.55 23.70
CA SER A 35 -10.06 -10.48 24.23
C SER A 35 -10.86 -11.77 24.01
N ARG A 36 -10.41 -12.63 23.08
CA ARG A 36 -11.02 -13.94 22.78
C ARG A 36 -10.51 -15.06 23.69
N ARG A 37 -9.72 -14.76 24.75
CA ARG A 37 -9.31 -15.78 25.73
C ARG A 37 -10.48 -16.24 26.59
N ALA A 38 -10.48 -17.53 26.92
CA ALA A 38 -11.44 -18.15 27.83
C ALA A 38 -11.12 -17.88 29.31
N GLU A 39 -9.87 -17.51 29.64
CA GLU A 39 -9.42 -17.23 31.01
C GLU A 39 -9.18 -15.73 31.23
N PRO A 40 -9.63 -15.16 32.37
CA PRO A 40 -9.43 -13.75 32.69
C PRO A 40 -7.94 -13.45 32.90
N LEU A 41 -7.45 -12.38 32.27
CA LEU A 41 -6.07 -11.89 32.43
C LEU A 41 -5.81 -11.47 33.89
N GLY A 42 -4.68 -11.88 34.44
CA GLY A 42 -4.23 -11.39 35.74
C GLY A 42 -3.95 -9.88 35.70
N GLY A 43 -4.18 -9.16 36.80
CA GLY A 43 -3.99 -7.70 36.87
C GLY A 43 -2.59 -7.23 36.44
N GLY A 44 -1.55 -8.03 36.70
CA GLY A 44 -0.18 -7.76 36.24
C GLY A 44 0.00 -7.86 34.72
N GLU A 45 -0.68 -8.80 34.07
CA GLU A 45 -0.62 -8.96 32.61
C GLU A 45 -1.33 -7.81 31.90
N LEU A 46 -2.47 -7.38 32.44
CA LEU A 46 -3.22 -6.21 31.99
C LEU A 46 -2.38 -4.93 32.12
N ALA A 47 -1.74 -4.72 33.27
CA ALA A 47 -0.85 -3.58 33.48
C ALA A 47 0.32 -3.57 32.49
N LEU A 48 0.87 -4.75 32.18
CA LEU A 48 1.97 -4.88 31.24
C LEU A 48 1.55 -4.64 29.78
N ILE A 49 0.41 -5.20 29.36
CA ILE A 49 -0.18 -4.94 28.04
C ILE A 49 -0.50 -3.45 27.89
N ALA A 50 -1.08 -2.84 28.93
CA ALA A 50 -1.36 -1.41 28.97
C ALA A 50 -0.07 -0.58 28.85
N ALA A 51 0.99 -0.94 29.57
CA ALA A 51 2.28 -0.24 29.49
C ALA A 51 2.92 -0.33 28.09
N ARG A 52 2.91 -1.51 27.45
CA ARG A 52 3.42 -1.69 26.08
C ARG A 52 2.60 -0.91 25.06
N THR A 53 1.28 -0.96 25.20
CA THR A 53 0.37 -0.23 24.32
C THR A 53 0.57 1.27 24.48
N ALA A 54 0.71 1.77 25.72
CA ALA A 54 1.00 3.17 26.01
C ALA A 54 2.35 3.62 25.45
N LEU A 55 3.38 2.77 25.50
CA LEU A 55 4.70 3.06 24.94
C LEU A 55 4.66 3.21 23.41
N VAL A 56 3.99 2.27 22.72
CA VAL A 56 3.83 2.31 21.25
C VAL A 56 2.90 3.46 20.84
N ALA A 57 1.77 3.63 21.52
CA ALA A 57 0.85 4.72 21.28
C ALA A 57 1.51 6.08 21.53
N GLY A 58 2.32 6.21 22.58
CA GLY A 58 3.09 7.41 22.87
C GLY A 58 4.10 7.75 21.77
N ALA A 59 4.78 6.73 21.21
CA ALA A 59 5.69 6.91 20.08
C ALA A 59 4.96 7.37 18.81
N ILE A 60 3.83 6.73 18.49
CA ILE A 60 2.98 7.10 17.35
C ILE A 60 2.42 8.52 17.54
N LEU A 61 1.94 8.83 18.74
CA LEU A 61 1.39 10.15 19.07
C LEU A 61 2.46 11.23 18.99
N THR A 62 3.69 10.96 19.48
CA THR A 62 4.82 11.89 19.36
C THR A 62 5.21 12.10 17.89
N ALA A 63 5.21 11.04 17.08
CA ALA A 63 5.46 11.13 15.64
C ALA A 63 4.37 11.95 14.92
N ALA A 64 3.11 11.80 15.33
CA ALA A 64 1.98 12.53 14.75
C ALA A 64 1.93 14.00 15.18
N LEU A 65 2.15 14.30 16.47
CA LEU A 65 2.02 15.64 17.04
C LEU A 65 3.26 16.51 16.80
N ALA A 66 4.45 15.91 16.71
CA ALA A 66 5.71 16.65 16.57
C ALA A 66 6.61 16.03 15.49
N PRO A 67 6.21 16.05 14.20
CA PRO A 67 6.90 15.31 13.14
C PRO A 67 8.36 15.75 12.93
N LEU A 68 8.67 17.05 13.08
CA LEU A 68 10.04 17.55 12.94
C LEU A 68 10.94 17.08 14.09
N THR A 69 10.45 17.22 15.32
CA THR A 69 11.15 16.73 16.51
C THR A 69 11.35 15.22 16.40
N TRP A 70 10.30 14.48 16.04
CA TRP A 70 10.37 13.04 15.77
C TRP A 70 11.42 12.72 14.71
N LEU A 71 11.49 13.41 13.58
CA LEU A 71 12.52 13.15 12.56
C LEU A 71 13.95 13.29 13.10
N THR A 72 14.19 14.24 14.01
CA THR A 72 15.51 14.42 14.64
C THR A 72 15.81 13.37 15.69
N ILE A 73 14.82 12.98 16.51
CA ILE A 73 15.01 12.03 17.63
C ILE A 73 14.62 10.59 17.28
N ARG A 74 14.06 10.30 16.11
CA ARG A 74 13.39 9.01 15.79
C ARG A 74 14.27 7.81 16.05
N VAL A 75 15.57 7.92 15.78
CA VAL A 75 16.51 6.83 16.04
C VAL A 75 16.63 6.55 17.54
N ALA A 76 16.80 7.60 18.34
CA ALA A 76 16.86 7.51 19.80
C ALA A 76 15.51 7.14 20.41
N GLY A 77 14.43 7.81 20.01
CA GLY A 77 13.06 7.55 20.48
C GLY A 77 12.61 6.13 20.17
N LEU A 78 12.87 5.61 18.97
CA LEU A 78 12.59 4.21 18.64
C LEU A 78 13.47 3.24 19.40
N SER A 79 14.73 3.60 19.65
CA SER A 79 15.61 2.78 20.48
C SER A 79 15.09 2.72 21.92
N VAL A 80 14.62 3.83 22.48
CA VAL A 80 13.99 3.88 23.81
C VAL A 80 12.68 3.08 23.84
N VAL A 81 11.82 3.21 22.84
CA VAL A 81 10.58 2.43 22.76
C VAL A 81 10.88 0.94 22.64
N ARG A 82 11.88 0.55 21.84
CA ARG A 82 12.24 -0.86 21.68
C ARG A 82 12.95 -1.42 22.91
N ILE A 83 13.89 -0.70 23.49
CA ILE A 83 14.55 -1.08 24.75
C ILE A 83 13.52 -1.14 25.88
N GLY A 84 12.63 -0.15 25.98
CA GLY A 84 11.50 -0.15 26.92
C GLY A 84 10.58 -1.34 26.71
N TYR A 85 10.22 -1.66 25.46
CA TYR A 85 9.43 -2.86 25.13
C TYR A 85 10.14 -4.16 25.53
N LEU A 86 11.47 -4.23 25.36
CA LEU A 86 12.30 -5.37 25.76
C LEU A 86 12.47 -5.47 27.28
N LEU A 87 12.67 -4.36 27.98
CA LEU A 87 12.85 -4.29 29.45
C LEU A 87 11.53 -4.50 30.20
N LEU A 88 10.41 -4.05 29.62
CA LEU A 88 9.05 -4.43 30.03
C LEU A 88 8.76 -5.93 29.69
N GLY A 89 9.72 -6.64 29.10
CA GLY A 89 9.70 -8.09 28.92
C GLY A 89 10.10 -8.85 30.18
N GLY A 90 9.35 -8.69 31.27
CA GLY A 90 9.44 -9.59 32.42
C GLY A 90 8.91 -10.98 32.05
N ALA A 91 9.82 -11.95 31.93
CA ALA A 91 9.60 -13.39 31.75
C ALA A 91 8.82 -13.84 30.49
N ALA A 92 9.19 -15.01 29.98
CA ALA A 92 8.67 -15.66 28.78
C ALA A 92 7.16 -15.95 28.77
N THR A 93 6.41 -15.54 29.79
CA THR A 93 5.01 -15.89 30.03
C THR A 93 4.01 -14.82 29.57
N THR A 94 4.41 -13.58 29.29
CA THR A 94 3.48 -12.49 28.95
C THR A 94 3.82 -11.75 27.64
N GLY A 95 3.15 -12.09 26.53
CA GLY A 95 3.30 -11.41 25.25
C GLY A 95 2.85 -12.20 24.01
N PRO A 96 3.29 -11.79 22.79
CA PRO A 96 3.14 -12.56 21.54
C PRO A 96 3.42 -14.08 21.66
N PRO A 97 4.36 -14.58 22.50
CA PRO A 97 4.52 -16.02 22.70
C PRO A 97 3.29 -16.74 23.23
N ILE A 98 2.32 -16.07 23.87
CA ILE A 98 1.09 -16.74 24.30
C ILE A 98 0.28 -17.26 23.12
N VAL A 99 0.37 -16.57 21.98
CA VAL A 99 -0.29 -17.03 20.75
C VAL A 99 0.33 -18.35 20.25
N LEU A 100 1.58 -18.64 20.64
CA LEU A 100 2.31 -19.88 20.32
C LEU A 100 2.08 -21.01 21.33
N HIS A 101 1.37 -20.75 22.45
CA HIS A 101 1.06 -21.80 23.43
C HIS A 101 -0.06 -22.74 22.99
N TYR A 102 -0.83 -22.36 21.98
CA TYR A 102 -1.85 -23.23 21.41
C TYR A 102 -1.22 -24.19 20.39
N ALA A 103 -1.64 -25.46 20.45
CA ALA A 103 -1.29 -26.46 19.46
C ALA A 103 -1.73 -26.05 18.04
N ALA A 104 -1.13 -26.71 17.04
CA ALA A 104 -1.43 -26.44 15.64
C ALA A 104 -2.90 -26.75 15.34
N THR A 105 -3.51 -25.93 14.50
CA THR A 105 -4.91 -26.10 14.10
C THR A 105 -4.95 -26.85 12.76
N PRO A 106 -5.74 -27.94 12.64
CA PRO A 106 -5.83 -28.68 11.38
C PRO A 106 -6.55 -27.88 10.27
N GLY A 107 -6.35 -28.34 9.04
CA GLY A 107 -6.93 -27.73 7.83
C GLY A 107 -6.20 -26.47 7.34
N TRP A 108 -6.63 -25.94 6.19
CA TRP A 108 -6.01 -24.79 5.54
C TRP A 108 -6.21 -23.49 6.33
N ALA A 109 -7.39 -23.28 6.91
CA ALA A 109 -7.68 -22.12 7.73
C ALA A 109 -6.87 -22.15 9.04
N GLY A 110 -6.68 -23.35 9.58
CA GLY A 110 -5.80 -23.60 10.71
C GLY A 110 -4.34 -23.30 10.37
N MET A 111 -3.86 -23.72 9.19
CA MET A 111 -2.53 -23.40 8.68
C MET A 111 -2.29 -21.90 8.56
N LEU A 112 -3.21 -21.15 7.93
CA LEU A 112 -3.08 -19.71 7.78
C LEU A 112 -3.08 -19.02 9.16
N ARG A 113 -3.96 -19.48 10.07
CA ARG A 113 -3.99 -18.99 11.44
C ARG A 113 -2.65 -19.23 12.11
N ASP A 114 -2.14 -20.46 12.12
CA ASP A 114 -0.86 -20.82 12.73
C ASP A 114 0.31 -20.04 12.11
N TRP A 115 0.30 -19.79 10.80
CA TRP A 115 1.26 -18.91 10.14
C TRP A 115 1.21 -17.47 10.63
N MET A 116 0.01 -16.90 10.73
CA MET A 116 -0.16 -15.58 11.32
C MET A 116 0.29 -15.57 12.79
N ARG A 117 0.05 -16.64 13.55
CA ARG A 117 0.55 -16.78 14.94
C ARG A 117 2.09 -16.83 14.98
N MET A 118 2.71 -17.60 14.09
CA MET A 118 4.17 -17.67 13.94
C MET A 118 4.73 -16.30 13.60
N LEU A 119 4.23 -15.65 12.53
CA LEU A 119 4.63 -14.33 12.09
C LEU A 119 4.44 -13.25 13.17
N LEU A 120 3.35 -13.31 13.94
CA LEU A 120 3.09 -12.37 15.05
C LEU A 120 4.03 -12.65 16.24
N GLY A 121 4.37 -13.92 16.45
CA GLY A 121 5.32 -14.37 17.47
C GLY A 121 6.77 -14.01 17.12
N VAL A 122 7.11 -13.98 15.83
CA VAL A 122 8.39 -13.48 15.33
C VAL A 122 8.40 -11.98 15.52
N ARG A 123 9.14 -11.52 16.55
CA ARG A 123 9.31 -10.08 16.86
C ARG A 123 9.74 -9.27 15.63
N ILE A 124 10.41 -9.92 14.67
CA ILE A 124 10.96 -9.32 13.46
C ILE A 124 9.88 -8.80 12.51
N LEU A 125 8.68 -9.38 12.44
CA LEU A 125 7.61 -8.78 11.64
C LEU A 125 7.16 -7.44 12.22
N HIS A 126 7.02 -7.37 13.55
CA HIS A 126 6.72 -6.11 14.23
C HIS A 126 7.84 -5.08 14.02
N ILE A 127 9.10 -5.51 14.09
CA ILE A 127 10.24 -4.61 13.90
C ILE A 127 10.36 -4.15 12.44
N ALA A 128 10.17 -5.06 11.48
CA ALA A 128 10.22 -4.79 10.05
C ALA A 128 9.07 -3.88 9.62
N THR A 129 7.86 -4.09 10.13
CA THR A 129 6.72 -3.17 9.90
C THR A 129 6.99 -1.80 10.49
N VAL A 130 7.49 -1.71 11.74
CA VAL A 130 7.89 -0.43 12.35
C VAL A 130 9.02 0.23 11.56
N ALA A 131 10.02 -0.53 11.10
CA ALA A 131 11.15 -0.03 10.34
C ALA A 131 10.72 0.53 8.97
N ALA A 132 9.84 -0.19 8.27
CA ALA A 132 9.26 0.23 7.01
C ALA A 132 8.35 1.46 7.18
N ALA A 133 7.49 1.44 8.19
CA ALA A 133 6.58 2.55 8.52
C ALA A 133 7.34 3.84 8.87
N LEU A 134 8.50 3.72 9.51
CA LEU A 134 9.27 4.86 10.00
C LEU A 134 10.47 5.23 9.12
N GLN A 135 10.58 4.60 7.94
CA GLN A 135 11.64 4.86 6.95
C GLN A 135 13.03 4.88 7.59
N GLN A 136 13.31 3.90 8.45
CA GLN A 136 14.59 3.83 9.13
C GLN A 136 15.72 3.63 8.09
N PRO A 137 16.87 4.31 8.23
CA PRO A 137 18.00 4.08 7.33
C PRO A 137 18.42 2.60 7.39
N VAL A 138 18.74 2.02 6.24
CA VAL A 138 19.00 0.58 6.07
C VAL A 138 20.05 0.06 7.06
N LEU A 139 21.06 0.86 7.39
CA LEU A 139 22.08 0.50 8.37
C LEU A 139 21.50 0.40 9.80
N ALA A 140 20.63 1.34 10.19
CA ALA A 140 20.00 1.31 11.50
C ALA A 140 19.06 0.10 11.63
N THR A 141 18.31 -0.24 10.58
CA THR A 141 17.44 -1.41 10.59
C THR A 141 18.25 -2.70 10.64
N THR A 142 19.33 -2.83 9.87
CA THR A 142 20.19 -4.04 9.90
C THR A 142 20.86 -4.23 11.26
N VAL A 143 21.46 -3.18 11.83
CA VAL A 143 22.07 -3.26 13.18
C VAL A 143 21.02 -3.62 14.22
N GLN A 144 19.82 -3.03 14.15
CA GLN A 144 18.72 -3.36 15.06
C GLN A 144 18.24 -4.81 14.90
N GLN A 145 18.10 -5.30 13.66
CA GLN A 145 17.74 -6.70 13.41
C GLN A 145 18.83 -7.65 13.91
N ALA A 146 20.11 -7.31 13.74
CA ALA A 146 21.23 -8.11 14.26
C ALA A 146 21.21 -8.19 15.79
N ILE A 147 21.02 -7.06 16.49
CA ILE A 147 20.92 -7.04 17.96
C ILE A 147 19.70 -7.85 18.44
N LEU A 148 18.57 -7.76 17.73
CA LEU A 148 17.35 -8.48 18.08
C LEU A 148 17.46 -9.98 17.80
N LEU A 149 18.17 -10.38 16.74
CA LEU A 149 18.53 -11.78 16.50
C LEU A 149 19.41 -12.30 17.62
N LEU A 150 20.45 -11.55 18.01
CA LEU A 150 21.36 -11.91 19.11
C LEU A 150 20.67 -11.97 20.48
N GLY A 151 19.66 -11.12 20.71
CA GLY A 151 18.89 -11.10 21.96
C GLY A 151 17.61 -11.94 21.94
N SER A 152 17.29 -12.60 20.82
CA SER A 152 16.11 -13.47 20.73
C SER A 152 16.44 -14.86 21.27
N ASP A 153 15.63 -15.34 22.21
CA ASP A 153 15.66 -16.74 22.62
C ASP A 153 15.00 -17.60 21.53
N VAL A 154 15.71 -17.77 20.41
CA VAL A 154 15.27 -18.61 19.28
C VAL A 154 15.05 -20.05 19.78
N GLY A 155 15.85 -20.49 20.75
CA GLY A 155 15.69 -21.74 21.49
C GLY A 155 14.30 -21.89 22.10
N GLY A 156 13.91 -20.94 22.95
CA GLY A 156 12.59 -20.90 23.58
C GLY A 156 11.45 -20.77 22.58
N TYR A 157 11.62 -19.98 21.51
CA TYR A 157 10.63 -19.84 20.46
C TYR A 157 10.37 -21.17 19.74
N CYS A 158 11.43 -21.86 19.28
CA CYS A 158 11.31 -23.15 18.61
C CYS A 158 10.79 -24.29 19.52
N ARG A 159 10.92 -24.14 20.84
CA ARG A 159 10.33 -25.06 21.83
C ARG A 159 8.87 -24.74 22.19
N SER A 160 8.27 -23.72 21.58
CA SER A 160 6.87 -23.39 21.86
C SER A 160 5.93 -24.53 21.44
N PRO A 161 4.80 -24.74 22.16
CA PRO A 161 3.84 -25.80 21.84
C PRO A 161 3.43 -25.84 20.37
N LEU A 162 3.20 -24.67 19.76
CA LEU A 162 2.85 -24.56 18.34
C LEU A 162 3.94 -25.12 17.41
N LEU A 163 5.22 -24.86 17.70
CA LEU A 163 6.35 -25.25 16.85
C LEU A 163 6.88 -26.66 17.17
N SER A 164 6.67 -27.13 18.40
CA SER A 164 6.87 -28.53 18.79
C SER A 164 5.74 -29.44 18.30
N ASP A 165 4.62 -28.89 17.85
CA ASP A 165 3.50 -29.66 17.33
C ASP A 165 3.92 -30.41 16.05
N PRO A 166 3.69 -31.73 15.95
CA PRO A 166 4.13 -32.54 14.81
C PRO A 166 3.53 -32.06 13.48
N LEU A 167 2.36 -31.43 13.50
CA LEU A 167 1.71 -30.90 12.31
C LEU A 167 2.43 -29.64 11.82
N THR A 168 2.85 -28.74 12.72
CA THR A 168 3.68 -27.58 12.37
C THR A 168 5.07 -28.02 11.90
N GLN A 169 5.67 -29.03 12.52
CA GLN A 169 6.97 -29.55 12.10
C GLN A 169 6.94 -30.10 10.68
N ARG A 170 5.90 -30.84 10.30
CA ARG A 170 5.71 -31.28 8.91
C ARG A 170 5.61 -30.12 7.93
N ARG A 171 4.87 -29.06 8.31
CA ARG A 171 4.75 -27.83 7.49
C ARG A 171 6.10 -27.10 7.37
N LEU A 172 6.90 -27.04 8.44
CA LEU A 172 8.22 -26.41 8.44
C LEU A 172 9.27 -27.21 7.66
N ALA A 173 9.25 -28.55 7.75
CA ALA A 173 10.14 -29.42 6.98
C ALA A 173 9.86 -29.32 5.48
N CYS A 174 8.56 -29.26 5.09
CA CYS A 174 8.16 -28.97 3.71
C CYS A 174 8.69 -27.61 3.24
N LEU A 175 8.53 -26.56 4.07
CA LEU A 175 9.07 -25.24 3.75
C LEU A 175 10.60 -25.24 3.63
N GLU A 176 11.33 -25.89 4.54
CA GLU A 176 12.78 -26.01 4.47
C GLU A 176 13.23 -26.72 3.19
N GLY A 177 12.56 -27.82 2.82
CA GLY A 177 12.81 -28.52 1.55
C GLY A 177 12.63 -27.60 0.34
N TRP A 178 11.58 -26.79 0.34
CA TRP A 178 11.35 -25.81 -0.72
C TRP A 178 12.41 -24.71 -0.75
N LEU A 179 12.77 -24.16 0.41
CA LEU A 179 13.80 -23.13 0.54
C LEU A 179 15.16 -23.63 0.07
N SER A 180 15.53 -24.86 0.42
CA SER A 180 16.75 -25.50 -0.05
C SER A 180 16.74 -25.64 -1.58
N THR A 181 15.60 -26.00 -2.17
CA THR A 181 15.44 -26.12 -3.64
C THR A 181 15.54 -24.77 -4.34
N LEU A 182 14.95 -23.70 -3.78
CA LEU A 182 15.08 -22.34 -4.31
C LEU A 182 16.52 -21.82 -4.23
N LEU A 183 17.18 -22.04 -3.09
CA LEU A 183 18.54 -21.59 -2.86
C LEU A 183 19.57 -22.39 -3.67
N THR A 184 19.25 -23.63 -4.06
CA THR A 184 20.09 -24.49 -4.93
C THR A 184 19.71 -24.41 -6.41
N GLY A 185 18.67 -23.65 -6.77
CA GLY A 185 18.28 -23.37 -8.16
C GLY A 185 19.34 -22.59 -8.95
N PRO A 186 19.08 -22.21 -10.22
CA PRO A 186 20.09 -21.71 -11.16
C PRO A 186 20.79 -20.39 -10.77
N LEU A 187 20.42 -19.77 -9.65
CA LEU A 187 21.07 -18.60 -9.06
C LEU A 187 21.84 -18.92 -7.75
N GLY A 188 21.96 -20.19 -7.37
CA GLY A 188 22.36 -20.64 -6.04
C GLY A 188 23.84 -20.49 -5.70
N LEU A 189 24.11 -19.66 -4.69
CA LEU A 189 25.35 -19.67 -3.92
C LEU A 189 25.47 -21.02 -3.16
N PRO A 190 26.58 -21.75 -3.26
CA PRO A 190 26.73 -23.02 -2.58
C PRO A 190 26.91 -22.81 -1.07
N LEU A 191 25.83 -22.89 -0.30
CA LEU A 191 25.87 -23.15 1.14
C LEU A 191 26.10 -24.66 1.38
N VAL A 192 27.21 -25.17 0.84
CA VAL A 192 27.66 -26.55 1.05
C VAL A 192 28.50 -26.56 2.33
N GLY A 193 27.95 -27.08 3.43
CA GLY A 193 28.73 -27.18 4.67
C GLY A 193 28.02 -27.67 5.94
N LEU A 194 26.70 -27.88 5.95
CA LEU A 194 26.03 -28.50 7.10
C LEU A 194 25.89 -30.00 6.83
N SER A 195 26.82 -30.78 7.38
CA SER A 195 26.83 -32.25 7.34
C SER A 195 25.55 -32.80 7.96
N GLN A 196 24.83 -33.62 7.21
CA GLN A 196 23.59 -34.31 7.59
C GLN A 196 23.91 -35.65 8.28
N GLU A 197 24.89 -35.66 9.19
CA GLU A 197 25.26 -36.85 9.97
C GLU A 197 24.32 -36.99 11.18
N SER A 198 23.35 -37.90 11.05
CA SER A 198 22.57 -38.56 12.11
C SER A 198 22.38 -37.74 13.39
N ALA A 199 21.74 -36.58 13.27
CA ALA A 199 21.30 -35.83 14.41
C ALA A 199 20.08 -36.55 15.01
N THR A 200 20.13 -36.87 16.30
CA THR A 200 18.98 -37.39 17.06
C THR A 200 17.73 -36.59 16.72
N ALA A 201 16.58 -37.25 16.50
CA ALA A 201 15.35 -36.63 15.95
C ALA A 201 14.91 -35.30 16.60
N GLY A 202 15.29 -35.03 17.85
CA GLY A 202 15.02 -33.74 18.51
C GLY A 202 15.95 -32.58 18.10
N SER A 203 17.18 -32.87 17.67
CA SER A 203 18.16 -31.86 17.21
C SER A 203 17.84 -31.35 15.80
N GLU A 204 17.32 -32.21 14.92
CA GLU A 204 16.91 -31.82 13.56
C GLU A 204 15.74 -30.83 13.57
N GLN A 205 14.73 -31.08 14.41
CA GLN A 205 13.56 -30.20 14.53
C GLN A 205 13.94 -28.78 14.96
N HIS A 206 14.91 -28.66 15.87
CA HIS A 206 15.40 -27.37 16.29
C HIS A 206 16.16 -26.65 15.16
N ALA A 207 17.01 -27.36 14.43
CA ALA A 207 17.77 -26.83 13.31
C ALA A 207 16.84 -26.34 12.17
N THR A 208 15.83 -27.13 11.79
CA THR A 208 14.82 -26.76 10.78
C THR A 208 14.08 -25.46 11.16
N CYS A 209 13.63 -25.36 12.41
CA CYS A 209 12.96 -24.15 12.90
C CYS A 209 13.86 -22.92 12.84
N VAL A 210 15.11 -23.04 13.32
CA VAL A 210 16.10 -21.95 13.28
C VAL A 210 16.42 -21.55 11.84
N SER A 211 16.58 -22.51 10.94
CA SER A 211 16.84 -22.31 9.51
C SER A 211 15.74 -21.52 8.82
N VAL A 212 14.48 -21.95 8.96
CA VAL A 212 13.30 -21.28 8.40
C VAL A 212 13.15 -19.85 8.94
N LEU A 213 13.31 -19.67 10.25
CA LEU A 213 13.23 -18.33 10.86
C LEU A 213 14.33 -17.42 10.33
N THR A 214 15.56 -17.92 10.24
CA THR A 214 16.71 -17.17 9.70
C THR A 214 16.46 -16.78 8.26
N PHE A 215 15.96 -17.69 7.42
CA PHE A 215 15.60 -17.40 6.04
C PHE A 215 14.51 -16.33 5.94
N LEU A 216 13.43 -16.45 6.70
CA LEU A 216 12.34 -15.46 6.72
C LEU A 216 12.88 -14.07 7.12
N ASN A 217 13.78 -14.02 8.10
CA ASN A 217 14.39 -12.78 8.55
C ASN A 217 15.28 -12.14 7.49
N ILE A 218 16.12 -12.94 6.81
CA ILE A 218 16.96 -12.47 5.71
C ILE A 218 16.10 -12.00 4.54
N THR A 219 15.03 -12.72 4.20
CA THR A 219 14.12 -12.37 3.11
C THR A 219 13.39 -11.06 3.40
N LEU A 220 12.87 -10.87 4.61
CA LEU A 220 12.23 -9.63 5.02
C LEU A 220 13.22 -8.45 5.04
N ALA A 221 14.45 -8.68 5.49
CA ALA A 221 15.50 -7.65 5.51
C ALA A 221 15.98 -7.27 4.09
N SER A 222 16.14 -8.25 3.20
CA SER A 222 16.56 -8.02 1.81
C SER A 222 15.45 -7.38 0.97
N ALA A 223 14.20 -7.82 1.11
CA ALA A 223 13.06 -7.19 0.43
C ALA A 223 12.88 -5.71 0.81
N THR A 224 13.14 -5.37 2.08
CA THR A 224 13.12 -3.98 2.54
C THR A 224 14.33 -3.20 2.03
N ALA A 225 15.54 -3.76 2.02
CA ALA A 225 16.74 -3.11 1.50
C ALA A 225 16.71 -2.89 -0.02
N ALA A 226 16.24 -3.88 -0.81
CA ALA A 226 16.12 -3.78 -2.26
C ALA A 226 15.16 -2.66 -2.68
N ARG A 227 14.07 -2.47 -1.92
CA ARG A 227 13.14 -1.33 -2.10
C ARG A 227 13.81 0.03 -1.91
N HIS A 228 14.94 0.10 -1.21
CA HIS A 228 15.68 1.34 -0.94
C HIS A 228 16.87 1.58 -1.87
N ALA A 229 17.47 0.52 -2.44
CA ALA A 229 18.71 0.63 -3.24
C ALA A 229 18.49 1.12 -4.69
N GLY A 230 17.29 1.01 -5.24
CA GLY A 230 16.97 1.40 -6.63
C GLY A 230 16.77 2.91 -6.88
N ARG A 231 17.46 3.80 -6.17
CA ARG A 231 17.27 5.27 -6.29
C ARG A 231 18.31 5.89 -7.22
N ALA A 232 18.02 5.95 -8.51
CA ALA A 232 18.72 6.85 -9.42
C ALA A 232 18.20 8.29 -9.23
N ALA A 233 19.10 9.27 -9.17
CA ALA A 233 18.77 10.67 -8.99
C ALA A 233 18.18 11.27 -10.27
N ILE A 234 16.84 11.30 -10.37
CA ILE A 234 16.13 12.15 -11.33
C ILE A 234 15.85 13.48 -10.63
N SER A 235 16.10 14.60 -11.30
CA SER A 235 15.81 15.94 -10.77
C SER A 235 14.39 16.38 -11.11
N TRP A 236 13.69 17.03 -10.18
CA TRP A 236 12.35 17.60 -10.39
C TRP A 236 12.28 18.57 -11.58
N ALA A 237 13.40 19.27 -11.85
CA ALA A 237 13.53 20.14 -13.01
C ALA A 237 13.35 19.42 -14.37
N ALA A 238 13.89 18.21 -14.51
CA ALA A 238 13.82 17.43 -15.76
C ALA A 238 12.37 17.01 -16.06
N LEU A 239 11.67 16.49 -15.04
CA LEU A 239 10.26 16.11 -15.17
C LEU A 239 9.39 17.33 -15.50
N SER A 240 9.64 18.47 -14.84
CA SER A 240 8.89 19.70 -15.11
C SER A 240 9.04 20.16 -16.56
N GLU A 241 10.25 20.08 -17.12
CA GLU A 241 10.52 20.48 -18.50
C GLU A 241 9.89 19.49 -19.49
N GLN A 242 9.94 18.19 -19.22
CA GLN A 242 9.29 17.18 -20.04
C GLN A 242 7.77 17.39 -20.08
N LEU A 243 7.12 17.60 -18.93
CA LEU A 243 5.69 17.90 -18.87
C LEU A 243 5.35 19.19 -19.62
N ARG A 244 6.17 20.23 -19.47
CA ARG A 244 5.96 21.51 -20.18
C ARG A 244 6.02 21.35 -21.70
N GLY A 245 6.91 20.50 -22.21
CA GLY A 245 7.00 20.19 -23.64
C GLY A 245 5.82 19.39 -24.17
N LEU A 246 5.24 18.51 -23.36
CA LEU A 246 4.10 17.67 -23.74
C LEU A 246 2.79 18.46 -23.72
N LEU A 247 2.50 19.16 -22.63
CA LEU A 247 1.18 19.74 -22.35
C LEU A 247 0.52 20.56 -23.49
N PRO A 248 1.20 21.48 -24.20
CA PRO A 248 0.58 22.27 -25.27
C PRO A 248 0.07 21.45 -26.46
N ARG A 249 0.73 20.33 -26.74
CA ARG A 249 0.40 19.47 -27.88
C ARG A 249 -0.83 18.58 -27.61
N PHE A 250 -1.25 18.47 -26.36
CA PHE A 250 -2.40 17.65 -25.96
C PHE A 250 -3.77 18.25 -26.32
N LEU A 251 -3.80 19.51 -26.78
CA LEU A 251 -5.00 20.20 -27.27
C LEU A 251 -5.34 19.87 -28.73
N LEU A 252 -4.48 19.13 -29.43
CA LEU A 252 -4.75 18.73 -30.81
C LEU A 252 -6.02 17.84 -30.91
N PRO A 253 -6.69 17.80 -32.07
CA PRO A 253 -7.83 16.91 -32.31
C PRO A 253 -7.51 15.45 -31.97
N ALA A 254 -8.53 14.66 -31.60
CA ALA A 254 -8.33 13.26 -31.23
C ALA A 254 -7.78 12.40 -32.38
N ASP A 255 -8.11 12.77 -33.61
CA ASP A 255 -7.68 12.06 -34.83
C ASP A 255 -6.29 12.47 -35.32
N ASP A 256 -5.64 13.44 -34.65
CA ASP A 256 -4.30 13.86 -34.99
C ASP A 256 -3.28 12.77 -34.56
N PRO A 257 -2.46 12.21 -35.48
CA PRO A 257 -1.46 11.21 -35.11
C PRO A 257 -0.48 11.71 -34.03
N VAL A 258 -0.23 13.02 -33.93
CA VAL A 258 0.59 13.62 -32.88
C VAL A 258 -0.09 13.50 -31.51
N SER A 259 -1.42 13.57 -31.46
CA SER A 259 -2.22 13.40 -30.24
C SER A 259 -2.15 11.96 -29.71
N LEU A 260 -2.11 10.97 -30.61
CA LEU A 260 -1.95 9.56 -30.25
C LEU A 260 -0.54 9.24 -29.75
N ASP A 261 0.50 9.67 -30.46
CA ASP A 261 1.91 9.48 -30.04
C ASP A 261 2.16 10.11 -28.66
N MET A 262 1.52 11.24 -28.39
CA MET A 262 1.54 11.88 -27.08
C MET A 262 0.81 11.11 -25.97
N ALA A 263 -0.32 10.49 -26.29
CA ALA A 263 -1.03 9.67 -25.33
C ALA A 263 -0.10 8.53 -24.87
N ASP A 264 0.64 7.94 -25.79
CA ASP A 264 1.63 6.90 -25.51
C ASP A 264 2.79 7.45 -24.65
N GLN A 265 3.34 8.63 -24.98
CA GLN A 265 4.40 9.26 -24.17
C GLN A 265 3.95 9.60 -22.72
N LEU A 266 2.69 10.01 -22.52
CA LEU A 266 2.14 10.24 -21.18
C LEU A 266 1.88 8.95 -20.41
N MET A 267 1.46 7.89 -21.12
CA MET A 267 1.33 6.56 -20.54
C MET A 267 2.69 6.02 -20.09
N ASP A 268 3.73 6.20 -20.90
CA ASP A 268 5.10 5.79 -20.59
C ASP A 268 5.66 6.52 -19.37
N LEU A 269 5.42 7.84 -19.26
CA LEU A 269 5.79 8.66 -18.10
C LEU A 269 5.23 8.11 -16.79
N GLY A 270 4.00 7.60 -16.84
CA GLY A 270 3.25 7.12 -15.70
C GLY A 270 3.37 5.62 -15.41
N SER A 271 3.98 4.85 -16.32
CA SER A 271 4.19 3.41 -16.17
C SER A 271 5.06 3.07 -14.95
N GLU A 272 5.01 1.83 -14.42
CA GLU A 272 5.84 1.39 -13.27
C GLU A 272 7.34 1.66 -13.46
N GLY A 273 7.82 1.68 -14.71
CA GLY A 273 9.21 1.99 -15.06
C GLY A 273 9.47 3.45 -15.42
N GLY A 274 8.43 4.28 -15.52
CA GLY A 274 8.47 5.67 -15.95
C GLY A 274 9.18 6.61 -14.99
N GLU A 275 9.44 7.84 -15.42
CA GLU A 275 10.16 8.84 -14.62
C GLU A 275 9.40 9.22 -13.34
N LEU A 276 8.07 9.18 -13.38
CA LEU A 276 7.26 9.62 -12.26
C LEU A 276 7.33 8.68 -11.05
N PRO A 277 7.06 7.36 -11.14
CA PRO A 277 7.21 6.48 -9.99
C PRO A 277 8.64 6.46 -9.45
N ARG A 278 9.66 6.65 -10.31
CA ARG A 278 11.06 6.79 -9.90
C ARG A 278 11.28 8.02 -9.02
N LEU A 279 10.72 9.17 -9.39
CA LEU A 279 10.78 10.40 -8.59
C LEU A 279 10.05 10.22 -7.25
N GLN A 280 8.87 9.64 -7.23
CA GLN A 280 8.14 9.36 -5.98
C GLN A 280 8.95 8.42 -5.06
N ALA A 281 9.52 7.34 -5.62
CA ALA A 281 10.32 6.38 -4.87
C ALA A 281 11.62 6.98 -4.29
N SER A 282 12.13 8.06 -4.91
CA SER A 282 13.32 8.78 -4.42
C SER A 282 13.07 9.48 -3.08
N GLY A 283 11.83 9.91 -2.80
CA GLY A 283 11.46 10.69 -1.62
C GLY A 283 12.15 12.06 -1.53
N LEU A 284 12.75 12.54 -2.63
CA LEU A 284 13.40 13.85 -2.69
C LEU A 284 12.34 14.95 -2.66
N ARG A 285 12.49 15.92 -1.76
CA ARG A 285 11.66 17.12 -1.81
C ARG A 285 12.21 18.11 -2.84
N PRO A 286 11.36 18.75 -3.64
CA PRO A 286 11.81 19.79 -4.56
C PRO A 286 12.39 20.96 -3.78
N SER A 287 13.45 21.56 -4.31
CA SER A 287 13.93 22.88 -3.85
C SER A 287 12.83 23.95 -4.04
N PRO A 288 12.92 25.11 -3.37
CA PRO A 288 11.91 26.16 -3.53
C PRO A 288 11.71 26.61 -5.00
N ALA A 289 12.79 26.66 -5.79
CA ALA A 289 12.73 27.00 -7.21
C ALA A 289 12.08 25.89 -8.05
N GLU A 290 12.41 24.62 -7.78
CA GLU A 290 11.76 23.47 -8.43
C GLU A 290 10.28 23.38 -8.06
N ALA A 291 9.92 23.69 -6.81
CA ALA A 291 8.53 23.70 -6.35
C ALA A 291 7.70 24.79 -7.05
N GLU A 292 8.30 25.95 -7.35
CA GLU A 292 7.65 27.00 -8.14
C GLU A 292 7.46 26.58 -9.60
N ALA A 293 8.51 26.08 -10.25
CA ALA A 293 8.43 25.59 -11.64
C ALA A 293 7.41 24.45 -11.78
N LEU A 294 7.38 23.56 -10.79
CA LEU A 294 6.40 22.49 -10.70
C LEU A 294 4.97 23.06 -10.53
N ARG A 295 4.78 24.08 -9.69
CA ARG A 295 3.47 24.74 -9.52
C ARG A 295 2.97 25.37 -10.82
N GLU A 296 3.82 26.04 -11.57
CA GLU A 296 3.47 26.61 -12.88
C GLU A 296 3.04 25.50 -13.86
N THR A 297 3.83 24.43 -13.94
CA THR A 297 3.56 23.27 -14.81
C THR A 297 2.24 22.59 -14.45
N LEU A 298 1.99 22.38 -13.15
CA LEU A 298 0.74 21.81 -12.63
C LEU A 298 -0.46 22.74 -12.87
N THR A 299 -0.26 24.06 -12.82
CA THR A 299 -1.31 25.04 -13.15
C THR A 299 -1.71 24.93 -14.61
N MET A 300 -0.74 24.81 -15.50
CA MET A 300 -0.98 24.59 -16.93
C MET A 300 -1.69 23.25 -17.17
N ALA A 301 -1.25 22.17 -16.51
CA ALA A 301 -1.89 20.87 -16.60
C ALA A 301 -3.35 20.89 -16.14
N ALA A 302 -3.66 21.53 -15.01
CA ALA A 302 -5.02 21.67 -14.51
C ALA A 302 -5.91 22.46 -15.49
N ALA A 303 -5.40 23.55 -16.07
CA ALA A 303 -6.12 24.33 -17.07
C ALA A 303 -6.43 23.51 -18.33
N LEU A 304 -5.45 22.70 -18.79
CA LEU A 304 -5.62 21.81 -19.94
C LEU A 304 -6.62 20.69 -19.66
N LEU A 305 -6.55 20.05 -18.50
CA LEU A 305 -7.53 19.05 -18.08
C LEU A 305 -8.94 19.65 -17.98
N GLY A 306 -9.05 20.90 -17.51
CA GLY A 306 -10.30 21.66 -17.51
C GLY A 306 -10.84 21.89 -18.92
N ALA A 307 -9.99 22.34 -19.86
CA ALA A 307 -10.36 22.52 -21.26
C ALA A 307 -10.80 21.19 -21.90
N LEU A 308 -10.08 20.10 -21.63
CA LEU A 308 -10.43 18.77 -22.10
C LEU A 308 -11.79 18.31 -21.57
N ASN A 309 -12.10 18.57 -20.30
CA ASN A 309 -13.42 18.29 -19.72
C ASN A 309 -14.55 18.99 -20.49
N THR A 310 -14.32 20.25 -20.89
CA THR A 310 -15.30 20.97 -21.71
C THR A 310 -15.41 20.44 -23.14
N SER A 311 -14.32 19.96 -23.72
CA SER A 311 -14.32 19.40 -25.08
C SER A 311 -14.90 17.98 -25.17
N MET A 312 -14.70 17.15 -24.14
CA MET A 312 -15.10 15.73 -24.10
C MET A 312 -16.51 15.55 -23.52
N GLN A 313 -17.48 16.38 -23.96
CA GLN A 313 -18.88 16.22 -23.57
C GLN A 313 -19.60 15.08 -24.31
N GLY A 314 -19.03 14.60 -25.41
CA GLY A 314 -19.57 13.47 -26.17
C GLY A 314 -19.33 12.10 -25.50
N PRO A 315 -20.09 11.07 -25.90
CA PRO A 315 -19.83 9.70 -25.47
C PRO A 315 -18.47 9.21 -25.99
N VAL A 316 -17.76 8.42 -25.19
CA VAL A 316 -16.56 7.70 -25.66
C VAL A 316 -17.01 6.57 -26.57
N SER A 317 -17.04 6.84 -27.87
CA SER A 317 -17.57 5.93 -28.90
C SER A 317 -16.51 5.11 -29.62
N ASP A 318 -15.26 5.56 -29.60
CA ASP A 318 -14.17 4.98 -30.39
C ASP A 318 -12.90 4.78 -29.53
N LEU A 319 -12.00 3.93 -30.05
CA LEU A 319 -10.80 3.51 -29.35
C LEU A 319 -9.78 4.65 -29.19
N ALA A 320 -9.72 5.59 -30.13
CA ALA A 320 -8.80 6.73 -30.07
C ALA A 320 -9.19 7.67 -28.92
N THR A 321 -10.48 7.98 -28.80
CA THR A 321 -11.05 8.73 -27.68
C THR A 321 -10.82 8.00 -26.35
N ALA A 322 -11.00 6.67 -26.29
CA ALA A 322 -10.72 5.90 -25.09
C ALA A 322 -9.24 5.94 -24.67
N ARG A 323 -8.30 5.85 -25.62
CA ARG A 323 -6.86 6.00 -25.36
C ARG A 323 -6.53 7.39 -24.85
N ARG A 324 -7.10 8.43 -25.46
CA ARG A 324 -6.95 9.81 -25.00
C ARG A 324 -7.43 9.99 -23.56
N VAL A 325 -8.59 9.42 -23.22
CA VAL A 325 -9.12 9.43 -21.85
C VAL A 325 -8.16 8.73 -20.87
N ASN A 326 -7.56 7.61 -21.26
CA ASN A 326 -6.60 6.92 -20.39
C ASN A 326 -5.33 7.75 -20.16
N ALA A 327 -4.79 8.38 -21.20
CA ALA A 327 -3.65 9.29 -21.06
C ALA A 327 -4.00 10.50 -20.18
N VAL A 328 -5.23 11.03 -20.28
CA VAL A 328 -5.75 12.05 -19.35
C VAL A 328 -5.78 11.56 -17.91
N CYS A 329 -6.23 10.32 -17.68
CA CYS A 329 -6.25 9.73 -16.33
C CYS A 329 -4.83 9.58 -15.78
N GLN A 330 -3.88 9.15 -16.61
CA GLN A 330 -2.49 9.03 -16.23
C GLN A 330 -1.88 10.40 -15.92
N LEU A 331 -2.11 11.41 -16.75
CA LEU A 331 -1.65 12.78 -16.53
C LEU A 331 -2.25 13.37 -15.24
N PHE A 332 -3.54 13.16 -15.01
CA PHE A 332 -4.19 13.59 -13.77
C PHE A 332 -3.55 12.96 -12.55
N SER A 333 -3.43 11.63 -12.53
CA SER A 333 -2.82 10.89 -11.42
C SER A 333 -1.40 11.38 -11.16
N THR A 334 -0.63 11.54 -12.24
CA THR A 334 0.73 12.06 -12.23
C THR A 334 0.79 13.43 -11.56
N CYS A 335 0.03 14.39 -12.08
CA CYS A 335 -0.01 15.75 -11.55
C CYS A 335 -0.47 15.79 -10.10
N PHE A 336 -1.48 14.98 -9.75
CA PHE A 336 -2.02 14.92 -8.40
C PHE A 336 -0.98 14.43 -7.40
N HIS A 337 -0.30 13.33 -7.71
CA HIS A 337 0.76 12.79 -6.86
C HIS A 337 1.93 13.77 -6.71
N LEU A 338 2.30 14.49 -7.77
CA LEU A 338 3.31 15.55 -7.68
C LEU A 338 2.87 16.71 -6.78
N CYS A 339 1.58 17.10 -6.83
CA CYS A 339 1.04 18.11 -5.92
C CYS A 339 1.13 17.64 -4.46
N PHE A 340 0.76 16.38 -4.21
CA PHE A 340 0.68 15.80 -2.88
C PHE A 340 2.08 15.58 -2.28
N ASP A 341 2.97 14.92 -3.02
CA ASP A 341 4.32 14.56 -2.56
C ASP A 341 5.28 15.77 -2.58
N GLY A 342 5.12 16.66 -3.57
CA GLY A 342 5.92 17.88 -3.70
C GLY A 342 5.56 18.98 -2.70
N GLY A 343 4.54 18.78 -1.86
CA GLY A 343 4.10 19.75 -0.86
C GLY A 343 3.40 20.98 -1.45
N VAL A 344 2.88 20.89 -2.67
CA VAL A 344 2.17 21.98 -3.37
C VAL A 344 0.67 21.87 -3.14
N SER A 345 0.27 21.74 -1.87
CA SER A 345 -1.10 21.34 -1.50
C SER A 345 -2.20 22.30 -1.94
N GLY A 346 -1.89 23.59 -2.11
CA GLY A 346 -2.85 24.59 -2.59
C GLY A 346 -3.30 24.37 -4.04
N MET A 347 -2.71 23.42 -4.76
CA MET A 347 -3.08 23.07 -6.12
C MET A 347 -4.13 21.97 -6.21
N ILE A 348 -4.36 21.21 -5.13
CA ILE A 348 -5.28 20.06 -5.11
C ILE A 348 -6.69 20.46 -5.57
N GLU A 349 -7.18 21.61 -5.11
CA GLU A 349 -8.51 22.14 -5.47
C GLU A 349 -8.68 22.36 -6.98
N ARG A 350 -7.60 22.71 -7.70
CA ARG A 350 -7.66 22.94 -9.15
C ARG A 350 -7.85 21.67 -9.97
N PHE A 351 -7.47 20.52 -9.40
CA PHE A 351 -7.63 19.22 -10.03
C PHE A 351 -8.99 18.59 -9.71
N LEU A 352 -9.68 19.03 -8.65
CA LEU A 352 -10.97 18.44 -8.26
C LEU A 352 -12.02 18.43 -9.39
N PRO A 353 -12.22 19.52 -10.16
CA PRO A 353 -13.16 19.52 -11.28
C PRO A 353 -12.79 18.53 -12.40
N CYS A 354 -11.53 18.12 -12.49
CA CYS A 354 -11.09 17.10 -13.44
C CYS A 354 -11.60 15.71 -13.04
N ALA A 355 -11.96 15.47 -11.78
CA ALA A 355 -12.48 14.17 -11.34
C ALA A 355 -13.78 13.76 -12.06
N THR A 356 -14.63 14.72 -12.40
CA THR A 356 -15.85 14.45 -13.18
C THR A 356 -15.53 13.91 -14.56
N LEU A 357 -14.50 14.46 -15.20
CA LEU A 357 -14.01 13.97 -16.49
C LEU A 357 -13.52 12.52 -16.36
N LEU A 358 -12.73 12.23 -15.33
CA LEU A 358 -12.17 10.90 -15.07
C LEU A 358 -13.28 9.87 -14.81
N LEU A 359 -14.25 10.20 -13.97
CA LEU A 359 -15.33 9.27 -13.62
C LEU A 359 -16.24 9.01 -14.82
N ARG A 360 -16.69 10.06 -15.50
CA ARG A 360 -17.60 9.94 -16.64
C ARG A 360 -16.90 9.28 -17.83
N CYS A 361 -15.79 9.85 -18.27
CA CYS A 361 -15.13 9.39 -19.49
C CYS A 361 -14.33 8.12 -19.23
N GLY A 362 -13.73 7.96 -18.05
CA GLY A 362 -13.00 6.75 -17.67
C GLY A 362 -13.91 5.52 -17.64
N ALA A 363 -15.10 5.60 -17.03
CA ALA A 363 -16.07 4.50 -17.04
C ALA A 363 -16.50 4.13 -18.46
N ALA A 364 -16.74 5.14 -19.31
CA ALA A 364 -17.10 4.93 -20.71
C ALA A 364 -15.95 4.30 -21.52
N ALA A 365 -14.71 4.77 -21.32
CA ALA A 365 -13.51 4.22 -21.93
C ALA A 365 -13.23 2.78 -21.49
N GLN A 366 -13.37 2.47 -20.19
CA GLN A 366 -13.31 1.09 -19.68
C GLN A 366 -14.38 0.22 -20.31
N SER A 367 -15.62 0.70 -20.35
CA SER A 367 -16.74 -0.05 -20.94
C SER A 367 -16.54 -0.31 -22.44
N LEU A 368 -15.93 0.63 -23.16
CA LEU A 368 -15.58 0.44 -24.56
C LEU A 368 -14.46 -0.59 -24.72
N LEU A 369 -13.34 -0.43 -24.00
CA LEU A 369 -12.21 -1.35 -24.05
C LEU A 369 -12.61 -2.77 -23.64
N ALA A 370 -13.40 -2.92 -22.59
CA ALA A 370 -13.94 -4.21 -22.15
C ALA A 370 -14.77 -4.88 -23.25
N ARG A 371 -15.59 -4.12 -23.99
CA ARG A 371 -16.38 -4.63 -25.13
C ARG A 371 -15.49 -5.04 -26.30
N GLU A 372 -14.45 -4.28 -26.60
CA GLU A 372 -13.48 -4.62 -27.66
C GLU A 372 -12.68 -5.88 -27.30
N VAL A 373 -12.27 -6.03 -26.04
CA VAL A 373 -11.64 -7.27 -25.53
C VAL A 373 -12.59 -8.47 -25.66
N GLN A 374 -13.87 -8.32 -25.30
CA GLN A 374 -14.86 -9.37 -25.47
C GLN A 374 -15.12 -9.74 -26.93
N ARG A 375 -14.98 -8.79 -27.86
CA ARG A 375 -15.09 -9.00 -29.31
C ARG A 375 -13.83 -9.64 -29.91
N GLY A 376 -12.72 -9.69 -29.17
CA GLY A 376 -11.42 -10.14 -29.66
C GLY A 376 -10.74 -9.15 -30.61
N SER A 377 -11.19 -7.89 -30.66
CA SER A 377 -10.54 -6.83 -31.46
C SER A 377 -9.36 -6.19 -30.74
N VAL A 378 -9.31 -6.31 -29.42
CA VAL A 378 -8.25 -5.80 -28.55
C VAL A 378 -7.81 -6.91 -27.59
N GLU A 379 -6.50 -7.06 -27.41
CA GLU A 379 -5.96 -8.02 -26.46
C GLU A 379 -6.27 -7.60 -25.01
N ALA A 380 -6.50 -8.57 -24.13
CA ALA A 380 -6.87 -8.30 -22.74
C ALA A 380 -5.78 -7.54 -21.96
N ASP A 381 -4.52 -7.69 -22.34
CA ASP A 381 -3.38 -6.98 -21.76
C ASP A 381 -3.45 -5.46 -21.97
N GLN A 382 -4.09 -4.97 -23.04
CA GLN A 382 -4.27 -3.54 -23.28
C GLN A 382 -5.24 -2.89 -22.27
N LEU A 383 -6.06 -3.68 -21.58
CA LEU A 383 -6.94 -3.18 -20.53
C LEU A 383 -6.18 -2.94 -19.21
N ILE A 384 -5.01 -3.57 -19.00
CA ILE A 384 -4.19 -3.40 -17.78
C ILE A 384 -3.69 -1.95 -17.59
N PRO A 385 -3.04 -1.31 -18.59
CA PRO A 385 -2.62 0.08 -18.46
C PRO A 385 -3.80 1.03 -18.25
N ALA A 386 -4.92 0.80 -18.95
CA ALA A 386 -6.14 1.59 -18.80
C ALA A 386 -6.71 1.50 -17.37
N LEU A 387 -6.82 0.29 -16.82
CA LEU A 387 -7.30 0.09 -15.45
C LEU A 387 -6.35 0.71 -14.43
N THR A 388 -5.05 0.56 -14.63
CA THR A 388 -4.02 1.13 -13.74
C THR A 388 -4.14 2.66 -13.69
N ALA A 389 -4.13 3.32 -14.86
CA ALA A 389 -4.25 4.77 -14.97
C ALA A 389 -5.50 5.30 -14.28
N GLN A 390 -6.65 4.64 -14.50
CA GLN A 390 -7.91 5.10 -13.94
C GLN A 390 -8.05 4.81 -12.43
N LEU A 391 -7.53 3.68 -11.94
CA LEU A 391 -7.49 3.40 -10.49
C LEU A 391 -6.64 4.41 -9.75
N TRP A 392 -5.47 4.76 -10.28
CA TRP A 392 -4.61 5.76 -9.67
C TRP A 392 -5.22 7.16 -9.74
N ALA A 393 -5.92 7.47 -10.84
CA ALA A 393 -6.63 8.74 -10.95
C ALA A 393 -7.77 8.83 -9.92
N LEU A 394 -8.50 7.74 -9.69
CA LEU A 394 -9.55 7.71 -8.67
C LEU A 394 -8.99 7.73 -7.24
N ASP A 395 -7.86 7.07 -7.00
CA ASP A 395 -7.13 7.18 -5.72
C ASP A 395 -6.69 8.63 -5.46
N GLY A 396 -6.16 9.30 -6.48
CA GLY A 396 -5.81 10.72 -6.41
C GLY A 396 -7.01 11.58 -6.05
N TRP A 397 -8.16 11.38 -6.69
CA TRP A 397 -9.40 12.09 -6.31
C TRP A 397 -9.80 11.82 -4.85
N GLN A 398 -9.74 10.57 -4.40
CA GLN A 398 -10.11 10.23 -3.03
C GLN A 398 -9.20 10.93 -2.01
N LEU A 399 -7.89 10.91 -2.26
CA LEU A 399 -6.92 11.63 -1.45
C LEU A 399 -7.16 13.14 -1.47
N ALA A 400 -7.59 13.69 -2.62
CA ALA A 400 -7.97 15.09 -2.76
C ALA A 400 -9.19 15.41 -1.87
N ALA A 401 -10.24 14.62 -1.99
CA ALA A 401 -11.47 14.77 -1.22
C ALA A 401 -11.18 14.71 0.28
N TYR A 402 -10.40 13.71 0.71
CA TYR A 402 -9.97 13.58 2.10
C TYR A 402 -9.13 14.75 2.60
N ALA A 403 -8.23 15.29 1.76
CA ALA A 403 -7.40 16.44 2.12
C ALA A 403 -8.20 17.76 2.22
N LEU A 404 -9.36 17.82 1.58
CA LEU A 404 -10.30 18.94 1.68
C LEU A 404 -11.27 18.79 2.85
N THR A 405 -11.58 17.56 3.26
CA THR A 405 -12.45 17.30 4.41
C THR A 405 -11.89 18.03 5.64
N PRO A 406 -12.64 19.00 6.19
CA PRO A 406 -12.17 19.73 7.35
C PRO A 406 -12.13 18.79 8.57
N PRO A 407 -11.31 19.10 9.59
CA PRO A 407 -11.23 18.26 10.78
C PRO A 407 -12.58 18.22 11.52
N ALA A 408 -12.79 17.19 12.35
CA ALA A 408 -14.09 16.92 12.98
C ALA A 408 -14.61 18.04 13.92
N ASP A 409 -13.74 18.98 14.29
CA ASP A 409 -14.02 20.16 15.11
C ASP A 409 -14.29 21.44 14.28
N ALA A 410 -14.27 21.35 12.95
CA ALA A 410 -14.56 22.47 12.07
C ALA A 410 -16.05 22.85 12.06
N ASP A 411 -16.32 24.08 11.64
CA ASP A 411 -17.66 24.59 11.42
C ASP A 411 -18.46 23.67 10.48
N GLU A 412 -19.70 23.35 10.89
CA GLU A 412 -20.62 22.50 10.13
C GLU A 412 -20.88 23.09 8.73
N ALA A 413 -20.93 24.42 8.62
CA ALA A 413 -21.10 25.11 7.34
C ALA A 413 -19.93 24.86 6.37
N ALA A 414 -18.69 24.92 6.87
CA ALA A 414 -17.50 24.65 6.06
C ALA A 414 -17.43 23.18 5.64
N SER A 415 -17.86 22.28 6.51
CA SER A 415 -17.95 20.84 6.21
C SER A 415 -18.98 20.57 5.11
N ALA A 416 -20.16 21.21 5.17
CA ALA A 416 -21.20 21.07 4.17
C ALA A 416 -20.77 21.59 2.79
N GLU A 417 -20.05 22.72 2.73
CA GLU A 417 -19.51 23.27 1.48
C GLU A 417 -18.52 22.30 0.81
N VAL A 418 -17.57 21.76 1.59
CA VAL A 418 -16.60 20.79 1.06
C VAL A 418 -17.29 19.52 0.57
N VAL A 419 -18.25 18.98 1.32
CA VAL A 419 -19.01 17.80 0.90
C VAL A 419 -19.75 18.07 -0.41
N SER A 420 -20.39 19.24 -0.54
CA SER A 420 -21.07 19.63 -1.77
C SER A 420 -20.12 19.72 -2.97
N ILE A 421 -18.93 20.30 -2.78
CA ILE A 421 -17.89 20.38 -3.80
C ILE A 421 -17.45 18.96 -4.23
N VAL A 422 -17.16 18.08 -3.27
CA VAL A 422 -16.72 16.71 -3.54
C VAL A 422 -17.80 15.89 -4.26
N GLU A 423 -19.06 16.00 -3.83
CA GLU A 423 -20.19 15.32 -4.47
C GLU A 423 -20.46 15.84 -5.88
N SER A 424 -20.30 17.15 -6.12
CA SER A 424 -20.44 17.73 -7.45
C SER A 424 -19.36 17.22 -8.42
N CYS A 425 -18.14 16.99 -7.91
CA CYS A 425 -17.03 16.48 -8.71
C CYS A 425 -17.16 14.98 -9.00
N ALA A 426 -17.75 14.23 -8.07
CA ALA A 426 -17.90 12.78 -8.15
C ALA A 426 -19.28 12.33 -7.65
N PRO A 427 -20.34 12.51 -8.44
CA PRO A 427 -21.68 12.10 -8.03
C PRO A 427 -21.69 10.62 -7.66
N ALA A 428 -22.32 10.26 -6.53
CA ALA A 428 -22.26 8.89 -5.99
C ALA A 428 -22.66 7.82 -7.01
N LYS A 429 -23.67 8.10 -7.85
CA LYS A 429 -24.11 7.22 -8.94
C LYS A 429 -23.03 7.01 -10.02
N GLN A 430 -22.28 8.04 -10.38
CA GLN A 430 -21.20 7.92 -11.38
C GLN A 430 -20.01 7.16 -10.81
N LEU A 431 -19.63 7.44 -9.54
CA LEU A 431 -18.59 6.67 -8.85
C LEU A 431 -18.97 5.19 -8.78
N HIS A 432 -20.20 4.90 -8.39
CA HIS A 432 -20.73 3.53 -8.33
C HIS A 432 -20.67 2.82 -9.68
N GLN A 433 -21.15 3.46 -10.75
CA GLN A 433 -21.06 2.93 -12.11
C GLN A 433 -19.60 2.66 -12.52
N TRP A 434 -18.69 3.57 -12.21
CA TRP A 434 -17.26 3.40 -12.51
C TRP A 434 -16.68 2.19 -11.78
N LEU A 435 -16.98 2.02 -10.48
CA LEU A 435 -16.51 0.89 -9.67
C LEU A 435 -17.04 -0.45 -10.21
N GLN A 436 -18.29 -0.49 -10.66
CA GLN A 436 -18.85 -1.68 -11.30
C GLN A 436 -18.15 -1.99 -12.63
N CYS A 437 -17.89 -0.97 -13.47
CA CYS A 437 -17.18 -1.15 -14.74
C CYS A 437 -15.75 -1.67 -14.53
N THR A 438 -15.05 -1.16 -13.52
CA THR A 438 -13.69 -1.62 -13.20
C THR A 438 -13.70 -3.02 -12.59
N LEU A 439 -14.68 -3.38 -11.76
CA LEU A 439 -14.84 -4.76 -11.28
C LEU A 439 -15.09 -5.75 -12.44
N VAL A 440 -15.95 -5.40 -13.41
CA VAL A 440 -16.18 -6.21 -14.61
C VAL A 440 -14.91 -6.33 -15.45
N SER A 441 -14.19 -5.24 -15.64
CA SER A 441 -12.94 -5.22 -16.39
C SER A 441 -11.87 -6.08 -15.72
N LEU A 442 -11.77 -6.03 -14.40
CA LEU A 442 -10.90 -6.89 -13.60
C LEU A 442 -11.24 -8.38 -13.71
N ARG A 443 -12.51 -8.73 -13.92
CA ARG A 443 -12.92 -10.12 -14.20
C ARG A 443 -12.48 -10.56 -15.60
N LEU A 444 -12.53 -9.66 -16.59
CA LEU A 444 -12.12 -9.97 -17.96
C LEU A 444 -10.61 -10.18 -18.09
N VAL A 445 -9.81 -9.41 -17.37
CA VAL A 445 -8.33 -9.54 -17.37
C VAL A 445 -7.80 -10.50 -16.31
N ALA A 446 -8.67 -11.20 -15.60
CA ALA A 446 -8.26 -12.16 -14.59
C ALA A 446 -7.42 -13.28 -15.28
N PRO A 447 -6.17 -13.50 -14.85
CA PRO A 447 -5.34 -14.53 -15.44
C PRO A 447 -5.92 -15.91 -15.12
N ALA A 448 -5.85 -16.84 -16.08
CA ALA A 448 -6.29 -18.22 -15.88
C ALA A 448 -5.54 -18.92 -14.73
N ALA A 449 -4.27 -18.54 -14.52
CA ALA A 449 -3.46 -18.98 -13.39
C ALA A 449 -2.82 -17.77 -12.70
N TRP A 450 -3.05 -17.63 -11.40
CA TRP A 450 -2.48 -16.53 -10.62
C TRP A 450 -0.99 -16.75 -10.37
N LYS A 451 -0.17 -15.71 -10.60
CA LYS A 451 1.27 -15.71 -10.31
C LYS A 451 1.62 -14.43 -9.53
N PRO A 452 2.45 -14.50 -8.47
CA PRO A 452 2.97 -13.30 -7.82
C PRO A 452 3.74 -12.43 -8.84
N GLY A 453 3.66 -11.11 -8.69
CA GLY A 453 4.45 -10.16 -9.49
C GLY A 453 3.88 -9.83 -10.88
N ILE A 454 2.71 -10.36 -11.25
CA ILE A 454 2.02 -9.93 -12.48
C ILE A 454 1.28 -8.59 -12.25
N PRO A 455 1.18 -7.71 -13.27
CA PRO A 455 0.49 -6.42 -13.17
C PRO A 455 -0.94 -6.53 -12.62
N TYR A 456 -1.64 -7.62 -12.95
CA TYR A 456 -2.99 -7.90 -12.43
C TYR A 456 -3.08 -7.89 -10.90
N ALA A 457 -2.09 -8.48 -10.20
CA ALA A 457 -2.09 -8.54 -8.75
C ALA A 457 -1.95 -7.13 -8.13
N HIS A 458 -1.15 -6.26 -8.77
CA HIS A 458 -1.00 -4.87 -8.36
C HIS A 458 -2.31 -4.10 -8.52
N ILE A 459 -2.96 -4.19 -9.69
CA ILE A 459 -4.24 -3.54 -9.98
C ILE A 459 -5.31 -3.99 -8.97
N LEU A 460 -5.41 -5.29 -8.70
CA LEU A 460 -6.38 -5.83 -7.75
C LEU A 460 -6.14 -5.34 -6.32
N ALA A 461 -4.87 -5.23 -5.90
CA ALA A 461 -4.50 -4.66 -4.62
C ALA A 461 -4.85 -3.16 -4.53
N CYS A 462 -4.57 -2.39 -5.58
CA CYS A 462 -4.95 -0.97 -5.68
C CYS A 462 -6.47 -0.79 -5.58
N PHE A 463 -7.24 -1.55 -6.34
CA PHE A 463 -8.70 -1.50 -6.33
C PHE A 463 -9.28 -1.89 -4.95
N SER A 464 -8.75 -2.96 -4.34
CA SER A 464 -9.18 -3.38 -3.00
C SER A 464 -8.86 -2.31 -1.94
N GLY A 465 -7.69 -1.68 -2.03
CA GLY A 465 -7.29 -0.59 -1.16
C GLY A 465 -8.17 0.65 -1.30
N LEU A 466 -8.52 1.01 -2.54
CA LEU A 466 -9.44 2.10 -2.87
C LEU A 466 -10.83 1.84 -2.29
N LEU A 467 -11.41 0.66 -2.54
CA LEU A 467 -12.71 0.28 -1.97
C LEU A 467 -12.70 0.32 -0.44
N GLY A 468 -11.64 -0.22 0.19
CA GLY A 468 -11.46 -0.13 1.63
C GLY A 468 -11.49 1.31 2.12
N ARG A 469 -10.70 2.20 1.51
CA ARG A 469 -10.72 3.62 1.88
C ARG A 469 -12.08 4.26 1.67
N LEU A 470 -12.78 3.96 0.56
CA LEU A 470 -14.10 4.54 0.29
C LEU A 470 -15.16 4.06 1.30
N CYS A 471 -15.04 2.84 1.80
CA CYS A 471 -15.92 2.32 2.84
C CYS A 471 -15.61 2.90 4.24
N PHE A 472 -14.32 3.07 4.59
CA PHE A 472 -13.90 3.55 5.90
C PHE A 472 -13.88 5.07 6.04
N PHE A 473 -13.56 5.77 4.95
CA PHE A 473 -13.46 7.22 4.85
C PHE A 473 -14.26 7.69 3.63
N PRO A 474 -15.59 7.50 3.65
CA PRO A 474 -16.43 7.93 2.54
C PRO A 474 -16.37 9.47 2.42
N PRO A 475 -16.25 10.01 1.20
CA PRO A 475 -16.24 11.46 1.02
C PRO A 475 -17.59 12.12 1.35
N SER A 476 -18.69 11.35 1.25
CA SER A 476 -20.01 11.72 1.73
C SER A 476 -20.86 10.51 2.13
N ASP A 477 -21.96 10.75 2.85
CA ASP A 477 -22.91 9.69 3.21
C ASP A 477 -23.54 9.01 1.98
N ALA A 478 -23.75 9.75 0.88
CA ALA A 478 -24.26 9.18 -0.36
C ALA A 478 -23.29 8.15 -0.97
N HIS A 479 -21.98 8.41 -0.93
CA HIS A 479 -20.97 7.43 -1.36
C HIS A 479 -20.97 6.20 -0.45
N ARG A 480 -21.11 6.38 0.86
CA ARG A 480 -21.17 5.26 1.81
C ARG A 480 -22.39 4.38 1.55
N GLU A 481 -23.56 5.00 1.41
CA GLU A 481 -24.83 4.29 1.26
C GLU A 481 -24.86 3.46 -0.02
N ILE A 482 -24.38 4.01 -1.14
CA ILE A 482 -24.37 3.28 -2.42
C ILE A 482 -23.41 2.08 -2.39
N LEU A 483 -22.27 2.20 -1.72
CA LEU A 483 -21.30 1.11 -1.57
C LEU A 483 -21.82 -0.02 -0.68
N LEU A 484 -22.49 0.32 0.43
CA LEU A 484 -23.06 -0.67 1.34
C LEU A 484 -24.25 -1.43 0.74
N LYS A 485 -24.96 -0.82 -0.22
CA LYS A 485 -26.08 -1.46 -0.92
C LYS A 485 -25.64 -2.40 -2.04
N ASP A 486 -24.41 -2.25 -2.56
CA ASP A 486 -23.91 -3.08 -3.66
C ASP A 486 -23.12 -4.30 -3.14
N GLU A 487 -23.82 -5.43 -3.06
CA GLU A 487 -23.23 -6.71 -2.67
C GLU A 487 -22.12 -7.17 -3.64
N GLN A 488 -22.20 -6.81 -4.94
CA GLN A 488 -21.16 -7.17 -5.91
C GLN A 488 -19.87 -6.38 -5.69
N LEU A 489 -19.94 -5.11 -5.31
CA LEU A 489 -18.74 -4.35 -4.96
C LEU A 489 -18.12 -4.82 -3.65
N CYS A 490 -18.93 -5.29 -2.69
CA CYS A 490 -18.44 -5.83 -1.43
C CYS A 490 -17.82 -7.23 -1.58
N SER A 491 -18.45 -8.13 -2.36
CA SER A 491 -18.04 -9.53 -2.50
C SER A 491 -17.18 -9.81 -3.74
N GLY A 492 -17.28 -8.99 -4.78
CA GLY A 492 -16.57 -9.16 -6.05
C GLY A 492 -15.05 -9.18 -5.93
N PRO A 493 -14.41 -8.23 -5.21
CA PRO A 493 -12.97 -8.27 -4.98
C PRO A 493 -12.54 -9.55 -4.25
N LEU A 494 -13.32 -10.02 -3.28
CA LEU A 494 -13.06 -11.28 -2.58
C LEU A 494 -13.10 -12.48 -3.53
N GLN A 495 -14.05 -12.53 -4.47
CA GLN A 495 -14.11 -13.56 -5.50
C GLN A 495 -12.88 -13.54 -6.42
N LEU A 496 -12.37 -12.35 -6.76
CA LEU A 496 -11.17 -12.19 -7.58
C LEU A 496 -9.87 -12.53 -6.81
N LEU A 497 -9.85 -12.28 -5.51
CA LEU A 497 -8.74 -12.63 -4.63
C LEU A 497 -8.74 -14.12 -4.27
N LEU A 498 -9.88 -14.81 -4.32
CA LEU A 498 -9.97 -16.21 -3.90
C LEU A 498 -9.05 -17.14 -4.71
N PRO A 499 -8.95 -17.05 -6.05
CA PRO A 499 -7.96 -17.79 -6.82
C PRO A 499 -6.52 -17.42 -6.45
N ALA A 500 -6.24 -16.16 -6.13
CA ALA A 500 -4.91 -15.72 -5.70
C ALA A 500 -4.53 -16.32 -4.34
N ILE A 501 -5.43 -16.24 -3.36
CA ILE A 501 -5.29 -16.84 -2.04
C ILE A 501 -5.19 -18.36 -2.16
N SER A 502 -6.00 -18.96 -3.03
CA SER A 502 -5.98 -20.40 -3.30
C SER A 502 -4.69 -20.81 -4.00
N ALA A 503 -4.19 -20.07 -4.97
CA ALA A 503 -2.92 -20.34 -5.66
C ALA A 503 -1.73 -20.15 -4.72
N LEU A 504 -1.75 -19.13 -3.86
CA LEU A 504 -0.78 -18.96 -2.79
C LEU A 504 -0.83 -20.13 -1.81
N ALA A 505 -2.03 -20.63 -1.48
CA ALA A 505 -2.20 -21.82 -0.66
C ALA A 505 -1.84 -23.12 -1.41
N TRP A 506 -2.06 -23.22 -2.72
CA TRP A 506 -1.81 -24.43 -3.52
C TRP A 506 -0.34 -24.55 -3.90
N ALA A 507 0.31 -23.45 -4.27
CA ALA A 507 1.77 -23.38 -4.36
C ALA A 507 2.44 -23.71 -3.02
N TRP A 508 1.71 -23.57 -1.91
CA TRP A 508 2.14 -24.01 -0.60
C TRP A 508 1.88 -25.50 -0.32
N PHE A 509 0.92 -26.15 -1.00
CA PHE A 509 0.51 -27.55 -0.76
C PHE A 509 0.95 -28.56 -1.83
N ALA A 510 1.20 -28.12 -3.05
CA ALA A 510 1.62 -28.95 -4.19
C ALA A 510 3.14 -29.06 -4.34
N TRP A 511 3.84 -28.53 -3.34
CA TRP A 511 5.24 -28.69 -3.04
C TRP A 511 5.34 -29.28 -1.62
#